data_AF-A0A437A7Y4-F1
#
_entry.id   AF-A0A437A7Y4-F1
#
_cell.length_a   1.000
_cell.length_b   1.000
_cell.length_c   1.000
_cell.angle_alpha   90.00
_cell.angle_beta   90.00
_cell.angle_gamma   90.00
#
_symmetry.space_group_name_H-M   'P 1'
#
loop_
_entity.id
_entity.type
_entity.pdbx_description
1 polymer ?
#
loop_
_entity_poly.entity_id
_entity_poly.type
_entity_poly.pdbx_seq_one_letter_code
_entity_poly.pdbx_strand_id
1 'polypeptide(L)'
;MSTLQTVKGVRVNCIGDREKCHRPQYEPIEIPITDPIFSERERTTSDITDRIGIPLFTWKCPPSPVWANSKEASSDGTGFASSSEAAALHLSCNTNEQPDMMNKFGFGFTPGSFLAVRQDRKPLKPLHMEALCRYCRDYVLPLFSHHLGEYAPDEPLSQEAVLGMICRPTFSIFFYERFEEDVRARGGGYVALSPLYGA
;
A
#
# COMPACT_ATOMS: atom_id res chain seq x y z
N MET A 1 -1.93 7.10 -36.37
CA MET A 1 -2.68 6.78 -35.14
C MET A 1 -1.75 7.08 -33.97
N SER A 2 -2.05 8.06 -33.11
CA SER A 2 -1.18 8.33 -31.95
C SER A 2 -1.41 7.23 -30.92
N THR A 3 -0.36 6.55 -30.49
CA THR A 3 -0.41 5.63 -29.35
C THR A 3 -0.83 6.42 -28.11
N LEU A 4 -1.87 5.96 -27.41
CA LEU A 4 -2.26 6.55 -26.12
C LEU A 4 -1.06 6.47 -25.17
N GLN A 5 -0.67 7.60 -24.60
CA GLN A 5 0.42 7.64 -23.63
C GLN A 5 -0.06 7.00 -22.32
N THR A 6 0.67 5.98 -21.86
CA THR A 6 0.37 5.24 -20.63
C THR A 6 1.48 5.39 -19.59
N VAL A 7 1.13 5.15 -18.33
CA VAL A 7 2.04 5.08 -17.18
C VAL A 7 1.95 3.68 -16.58
N LYS A 8 3.10 3.12 -16.21
CA LYS A 8 3.15 1.82 -15.54
C LYS A 8 2.78 1.97 -14.07
N GLY A 9 1.71 1.29 -13.68
CA GLY A 9 1.19 1.23 -12.32
C GLY A 9 1.13 -0.19 -11.79
N VAL A 10 0.56 -0.32 -10.60
CA VAL A 10 0.30 -1.61 -9.96
C VAL A 10 -1.14 -1.62 -9.45
N ARG A 11 -1.87 -2.71 -9.70
CA ARG A 11 -3.09 -3.02 -8.96
C ARG A 11 -2.73 -3.94 -7.80
N VAL A 12 -3.10 -3.53 -6.59
CA VAL A 12 -3.00 -4.34 -5.39
C VAL A 12 -4.35 -5.00 -5.17
N ASN A 13 -4.39 -6.32 -5.28
CA ASN A 13 -5.63 -7.09 -5.24
C ASN A 13 -5.97 -7.52 -3.80
N CYS A 14 -7.22 -7.29 -3.38
CA CYS A 14 -7.74 -7.78 -2.11
C CYS A 14 -7.90 -9.31 -2.11
N ILE A 15 -8.30 -9.85 -0.95
CA ILE A 15 -8.46 -11.30 -0.77
C ILE A 15 -9.47 -11.91 -1.75
N GLY A 16 -10.61 -11.25 -2.00
CA GLY A 16 -11.61 -11.69 -2.96
C GLY A 16 -11.08 -11.81 -4.38
N ASP A 17 -10.36 -10.80 -4.87
CA ASP A 17 -9.76 -10.83 -6.20
C ASP A 17 -8.69 -11.92 -6.32
N ARG A 18 -7.97 -12.22 -5.23
CA ARG A 18 -6.97 -13.29 -5.20
C ARG A 18 -7.59 -14.67 -5.16
N GLU A 19 -8.54 -14.90 -4.25
CA GLU A 19 -9.12 -16.23 -4.01
C GLU A 19 -10.17 -16.60 -5.06
N LYS A 20 -11.03 -15.65 -5.44
CA LYS A 20 -12.20 -15.91 -6.30
C LYS A 20 -11.98 -15.53 -7.75
N CYS A 21 -11.07 -14.60 -8.02
CA CYS A 21 -10.71 -14.20 -9.39
C CYS A 21 -9.30 -14.66 -9.80
N HIS A 22 -8.59 -15.38 -8.93
CA HIS A 22 -7.24 -15.93 -9.17
C HIS A 22 -6.21 -14.89 -9.63
N ARG A 23 -6.35 -13.65 -9.15
CA ARG A 23 -5.45 -12.54 -9.51
C ARG A 23 -4.22 -12.56 -8.60
N PRO A 24 -3.02 -12.21 -9.11
CA PRO A 24 -1.85 -12.06 -8.26
C PRO A 24 -2.05 -10.93 -7.26
N GLN A 25 -1.37 -10.97 -6.12
CA GLN A 25 -1.49 -9.91 -5.09
C GLN A 25 -1.07 -8.54 -5.63
N TYR A 26 0.02 -8.49 -6.40
CA TYR A 26 0.54 -7.30 -7.07
C TYR A 26 0.55 -7.52 -8.57
N GLU A 27 -0.32 -6.82 -9.27
CA GLU A 27 -0.51 -6.99 -10.71
C GLU A 27 0.01 -5.76 -11.47
N PRO A 28 0.91 -5.91 -12.46
CA PRO A 28 1.34 -4.79 -13.27
C PRO A 28 0.21 -4.32 -14.19
N ILE A 29 0.03 -3.00 -14.30
CA ILE A 29 -0.99 -2.40 -15.16
C ILE A 29 -0.41 -1.22 -15.93
N GLU A 30 -1.03 -0.88 -17.06
CA GLU A 30 -0.76 0.34 -17.80
C GLU A 30 -1.99 1.23 -17.78
N ILE A 31 -1.84 2.45 -17.27
CA ILE A 31 -2.94 3.40 -17.09
C ILE A 31 -2.74 4.57 -18.05
N PRO A 32 -3.74 4.94 -18.87
CA PRO A 32 -3.68 6.13 -19.70
C PRO A 32 -3.45 7.40 -18.87
N ILE A 33 -2.65 8.35 -19.34
CA ILE A 33 -2.44 9.63 -18.61
C ILE A 33 -3.73 10.47 -18.44
N THR A 34 -4.78 10.13 -19.20
CA THR A 34 -6.10 10.74 -19.14
C THR A 34 -7.03 10.04 -18.15
N ASP A 35 -6.55 9.00 -17.47
CA ASP A 35 -7.33 8.25 -16.48
C ASP A 35 -7.67 9.13 -15.27
N PRO A 36 -8.87 8.99 -14.66
CA PRO A 36 -9.28 9.82 -13.53
C PRO A 36 -8.39 9.72 -12.28
N ILE A 37 -7.53 8.70 -12.13
CA ILE A 37 -6.53 8.65 -11.05
C ILE A 37 -5.59 9.86 -11.04
N PHE A 38 -5.41 10.51 -12.20
CA PHE A 38 -4.60 11.73 -12.31
C PHE A 38 -5.40 13.00 -12.01
N SER A 39 -6.73 12.91 -11.83
CA SER A 39 -7.59 14.03 -11.46
C SER A 39 -7.65 14.21 -9.93
N GLU A 40 -7.77 15.45 -9.45
CA GLU A 40 -7.72 15.72 -7.99
C GLU A 40 -8.93 15.19 -7.24
N ARG A 41 -10.04 14.94 -7.92
CA ARG A 41 -11.32 14.60 -7.29
C ARG A 41 -11.43 13.12 -6.91
N GLU A 42 -10.76 12.25 -7.65
CA GLU A 42 -10.94 10.79 -7.55
C GLU A 42 -9.77 10.08 -6.86
N ARG A 43 -8.61 10.76 -6.78
CA ARG A 43 -7.38 10.16 -6.25
C ARG A 43 -7.26 10.34 -4.74
N THR A 44 -6.59 9.38 -4.12
CA THR A 44 -6.13 9.46 -2.73
C THR A 44 -4.60 9.44 -2.69
N THR A 45 -4.01 10.01 -1.65
CA THR A 45 -2.57 9.91 -1.35
C THR A 45 -2.36 9.13 -0.05
N SER A 46 -1.11 8.73 0.21
CA SER A 46 -0.74 8.10 1.48
C SER A 46 0.24 9.00 2.22
N ASP A 47 -0.13 9.41 3.43
CA ASP A 47 0.73 10.24 4.28
C ASP A 47 2.09 9.54 4.55
N ILE A 48 2.08 8.22 4.71
CA ILE A 48 3.31 7.43 4.86
C ILE A 48 4.20 7.62 3.63
N THR A 49 3.63 7.48 2.42
CA THR A 49 4.40 7.61 1.18
C THR A 49 4.96 9.02 0.99
N ASP A 50 4.22 10.04 1.43
CA ASP A 50 4.68 11.43 1.43
C ASP A 50 5.85 11.62 2.41
N ARG A 51 5.78 11.06 3.62
CA ARG A 51 6.86 11.14 4.63
C ARG A 51 8.15 10.43 4.21
N ILE A 52 8.05 9.34 3.45
CA ILE A 52 9.24 8.63 2.94
C ILE A 52 9.70 9.19 1.58
N GLY A 53 8.97 10.14 0.99
CA GLY A 53 9.35 10.80 -0.26
C GLY A 53 9.15 9.95 -1.51
N ILE A 54 8.12 9.10 -1.52
CA ILE A 54 7.68 8.33 -2.70
C ILE A 54 6.30 8.86 -3.10
N PRO A 55 6.22 9.75 -4.10
CA PRO A 55 4.94 10.37 -4.44
C PRO A 55 4.02 9.34 -5.11
N LEU A 56 2.93 8.98 -4.44
CA LEU A 56 1.97 7.96 -4.89
C LEU A 56 0.56 8.54 -5.01
N PHE A 57 -0.16 8.19 -6.08
CA PHE A 57 -1.61 8.27 -6.15
C PHE A 57 -2.19 6.87 -6.04
N THR A 58 -3.27 6.74 -5.29
CA THR A 58 -4.06 5.52 -5.17
C THR A 58 -5.51 5.75 -5.57
N TRP A 59 -6.17 4.71 -6.06
CA TRP A 59 -7.60 4.75 -6.37
C TRP A 59 -8.27 3.41 -6.06
N LYS A 60 -9.37 3.45 -5.29
CA LYS A 60 -10.18 2.27 -4.98
C LYS A 60 -10.81 1.67 -6.22
N CYS A 61 -10.56 0.38 -6.44
CA CYS A 61 -11.26 -0.38 -7.46
C CYS A 61 -12.68 -0.72 -6.98
N PRO A 62 -13.67 -0.73 -7.88
CA PRO A 62 -14.96 -1.32 -7.56
C PRO A 62 -14.79 -2.82 -7.23
N PRO A 63 -15.57 -3.37 -6.29
CA PRO A 63 -15.51 -4.78 -5.94
C PRO A 63 -15.98 -5.65 -7.11
N SER A 64 -15.38 -6.82 -7.28
CA SER A 64 -15.76 -7.74 -8.36
C SER A 64 -17.14 -8.34 -8.08
N PRO A 65 -18.05 -8.40 -9.07
CA PRO A 65 -19.36 -9.02 -8.89
C PRO A 65 -19.28 -10.52 -8.53
N VAL A 66 -18.14 -11.18 -8.80
CA VAL A 66 -17.89 -12.59 -8.45
C VAL A 66 -17.98 -12.83 -6.95
N TRP A 67 -17.52 -11.88 -6.13
CA TRP A 67 -17.45 -12.04 -4.67
C TRP A 67 -18.12 -10.91 -3.89
N ALA A 68 -18.47 -9.79 -4.52
CA ALA A 68 -19.04 -8.61 -3.86
C ALA A 68 -20.31 -8.91 -3.04
N ASN A 69 -21.14 -9.84 -3.52
CA ASN A 69 -22.37 -10.26 -2.86
C ASN A 69 -22.26 -11.64 -2.17
N SER A 70 -21.04 -12.17 -2.07
CA SER A 70 -20.83 -13.47 -1.44
C SER A 70 -21.09 -13.37 0.07
N LYS A 71 -21.78 -14.37 0.60
CA LYS A 71 -21.96 -14.58 2.05
C LYS A 71 -20.88 -15.49 2.64
N GLU A 72 -20.02 -16.04 1.80
CA GLU A 72 -18.91 -16.88 2.24
C GLU A 72 -17.87 -16.02 2.96
N ALA A 73 -17.22 -16.61 3.97
CA ALA A 73 -16.01 -16.03 4.52
C ALA A 73 -14.84 -16.27 3.56
N SER A 74 -13.87 -15.34 3.56
CA SER A 74 -12.55 -15.59 2.98
C SER A 74 -11.80 -16.66 3.77
N SER A 75 -10.71 -17.18 3.20
CA SER A 75 -9.89 -18.21 3.87
C SER A 75 -9.35 -17.78 5.25
N ASP A 76 -9.16 -16.48 5.46
CA ASP A 76 -8.65 -15.89 6.70
C ASP A 76 -9.75 -15.35 7.64
N GLY A 77 -11.02 -15.49 7.26
CA GLY A 77 -12.17 -15.02 8.04
C GLY A 77 -12.37 -13.49 8.06
N THR A 78 -11.53 -12.70 7.38
CA THR A 78 -11.62 -11.22 7.39
C THR A 78 -12.56 -10.64 6.33
N GLY A 79 -13.08 -11.49 5.44
CA GLY A 79 -13.98 -11.14 4.34
C GLY A 79 -13.26 -10.81 3.03
N PHE A 80 -13.92 -11.03 1.89
CA PHE A 80 -13.29 -10.87 0.57
C PHE A 80 -12.87 -9.43 0.21
N ALA A 81 -13.49 -8.42 0.82
CA ALA A 81 -13.12 -7.03 0.60
C ALA A 81 -11.91 -6.59 1.45
N SER A 82 -11.40 -7.45 2.32
CA SER A 82 -10.26 -7.14 3.19
C SER A 82 -8.96 -7.06 2.39
N SER A 83 -8.15 -6.07 2.74
CA SER A 83 -6.81 -5.83 2.19
C SER A 83 -5.96 -5.16 3.26
N SER A 84 -5.14 -5.97 3.96
CA SER A 84 -4.21 -5.48 4.97
C SER A 84 -3.21 -4.48 4.40
N GLU A 85 -2.85 -4.64 3.13
CA GLU A 85 -1.95 -3.73 2.43
C GLU A 85 -2.58 -2.34 2.23
N ALA A 86 -3.84 -2.31 1.81
CA ALA A 86 -4.56 -1.06 1.62
C ALA A 86 -4.83 -0.36 2.96
N ALA A 87 -5.12 -1.13 4.02
CA ALA A 87 -5.24 -0.61 5.36
C ALA A 87 -3.90 0.01 5.81
N ALA A 88 -2.82 -0.77 5.89
CA ALA A 88 -1.55 -0.27 6.41
C ALA A 88 -1.00 0.93 5.61
N LEU A 89 -1.13 0.92 4.27
CA LEU A 89 -0.63 2.02 3.42
C LEU A 89 -1.34 3.35 3.68
N HIS A 90 -2.62 3.34 4.07
CA HIS A 90 -3.42 4.56 4.23
C HIS A 90 -3.65 4.93 5.71
N LEU A 91 -2.78 4.48 6.62
CA LEU A 91 -2.78 4.99 7.99
C LEU A 91 -2.44 6.50 7.99
N SER A 92 -3.25 7.28 8.70
CA SER A 92 -3.07 8.74 8.83
C SER A 92 -1.85 9.06 9.67
N CYS A 93 -1.00 9.95 9.17
CA CYS A 93 0.14 10.50 9.91
C CYS A 93 -0.14 11.93 10.42
N ASN A 94 -1.40 12.38 10.38
CA ASN A 94 -1.80 13.70 10.83
C ASN A 94 -1.86 13.78 12.37
N THR A 95 -1.11 14.72 12.97
CA THR A 95 -1.03 14.91 14.43
C THR A 95 -2.28 15.53 15.04
N ASN A 96 -3.10 16.22 14.24
CA ASN A 96 -4.34 16.85 14.70
C ASN A 96 -5.53 15.88 14.69
N GLU A 97 -5.26 14.66 14.26
CA GLU A 97 -6.23 13.62 14.05
C GLU A 97 -5.96 12.50 15.04
N GLN A 98 -6.98 12.11 15.81
CA GLN A 98 -6.83 10.90 16.61
C GLN A 98 -6.58 9.71 15.66
N PRO A 99 -5.61 8.84 15.98
CA PRO A 99 -5.34 7.62 15.24
C PRO A 99 -6.52 6.67 15.43
N ASP A 100 -7.50 6.80 14.55
CA ASP A 100 -8.59 5.84 14.45
C ASP A 100 -8.20 4.79 13.41
N MET A 101 -7.61 3.68 13.88
CA MET A 101 -7.28 2.54 13.03
C MET A 101 -8.52 1.94 12.34
N MET A 102 -9.73 2.23 12.84
CA MET A 102 -10.99 1.67 12.32
C MET A 102 -11.69 2.59 11.30
N ASN A 103 -11.55 3.92 11.39
CA ASN A 103 -12.37 4.85 10.58
C ASN A 103 -11.63 5.72 9.55
N LYS A 104 -10.30 5.64 9.41
CA LYS A 104 -9.54 6.61 8.59
C LYS A 104 -8.79 6.05 7.39
N PHE A 105 -9.17 4.87 6.90
CA PHE A 105 -8.85 4.55 5.52
C PHE A 105 -9.78 5.39 4.66
N GLY A 106 -9.27 6.25 3.77
CA GLY A 106 -10.06 6.89 2.71
C GLY A 106 -10.80 5.89 1.78
N PHE A 107 -10.70 4.61 2.09
CA PHE A 107 -11.32 3.45 1.45
C PHE A 107 -12.44 2.81 2.31
N GLY A 108 -12.74 3.30 3.52
CA GLY A 108 -13.73 2.73 4.45
C GLY A 108 -13.27 1.42 5.12
N PHE A 109 -14.17 0.81 5.91
CA PHE A 109 -13.94 -0.42 6.70
C PHE A 109 -13.52 -1.65 5.85
N THR A 110 -13.68 -1.57 4.53
CA THR A 110 -13.39 -2.63 3.57
C THR A 110 -12.60 -2.07 2.39
N PRO A 111 -11.26 -2.01 2.51
CA PRO A 111 -10.50 -1.18 1.60
C PRO A 111 -10.45 -1.72 0.16
N GLY A 112 -10.67 -3.03 -0.04
CA GLY A 112 -10.78 -3.64 -1.36
C GLY A 112 -9.47 -3.58 -2.16
N SER A 113 -9.57 -3.89 -3.45
CA SER A 113 -8.46 -3.72 -4.38
C SER A 113 -8.26 -2.24 -4.70
N PHE A 114 -7.03 -1.84 -5.03
CA PHE A 114 -6.74 -0.47 -5.43
C PHE A 114 -5.68 -0.41 -6.52
N LEU A 115 -5.71 0.66 -7.30
CA LEU A 115 -4.68 1.03 -8.25
C LEU A 115 -3.67 1.95 -7.57
N ALA A 116 -2.41 1.83 -7.94
CA ALA A 116 -1.33 2.70 -7.50
C ALA A 116 -0.48 3.14 -8.69
N VAL A 117 -0.22 4.44 -8.78
CA VAL A 117 0.68 5.05 -9.77
C VAL A 117 1.53 6.12 -9.11
N ARG A 118 2.74 6.35 -9.62
CA ARG A 118 3.54 7.47 -9.12
C ARG A 118 3.03 8.79 -9.68
N GLN A 119 3.03 9.82 -8.84
CA GLN A 119 2.59 11.18 -9.24
C GLN A 119 3.52 11.78 -10.30
N ASP A 120 4.81 11.48 -10.21
CA ASP A 120 5.84 11.87 -11.17
C ASP A 120 5.84 11.02 -12.46
N ARG A 121 4.86 10.10 -12.59
CA ARG A 121 4.67 9.20 -13.74
C ARG A 121 5.84 8.27 -14.02
N LYS A 122 6.79 8.13 -13.10
CA LYS A 122 7.83 7.10 -13.22
C LYS A 122 7.20 5.71 -13.11
N PRO A 123 7.77 4.69 -13.75
CA PRO A 123 7.24 3.34 -13.68
C PRO A 123 7.19 2.81 -12.24
N LEU A 124 6.01 2.38 -11.80
CA LEU A 124 5.83 1.63 -10.57
C LEU A 124 5.75 0.15 -10.88
N LYS A 125 6.66 -0.66 -10.31
CA LYS A 125 6.68 -2.11 -10.51
C LYS A 125 5.97 -2.85 -9.36
N PRO A 126 5.43 -4.06 -9.60
CA PRO A 126 4.85 -4.88 -8.52
C PRO A 126 5.74 -5.02 -7.29
N LEU A 127 7.05 -5.23 -7.49
CA LEU A 127 8.03 -5.37 -6.41
C LEU A 127 8.22 -4.08 -5.59
N HIS A 128 8.04 -2.91 -6.22
CA HIS A 128 8.05 -1.62 -5.51
C HIS A 128 6.85 -1.51 -4.57
N MET A 129 5.67 -1.90 -5.05
CA MET A 129 4.45 -1.87 -4.25
C MET A 129 4.48 -2.93 -3.15
N GLU A 130 5.04 -4.11 -3.40
CA GLU A 130 5.25 -5.12 -2.37
C GLU A 130 6.14 -4.60 -1.25
N ALA A 131 7.28 -3.98 -1.58
CA ALA A 131 8.17 -3.39 -0.58
C ALA A 131 7.45 -2.32 0.26
N LEU A 132 6.69 -1.44 -0.39
CA LEU A 132 5.94 -0.37 0.28
C LEU A 132 4.87 -0.92 1.22
N CYS A 133 4.04 -1.83 0.73
CA CYS A 133 2.97 -2.43 1.53
C CYS A 133 3.55 -3.19 2.74
N ARG A 134 4.63 -3.97 2.53
CA ARG A 134 5.31 -4.68 3.62
C ARG A 134 5.96 -3.74 4.62
N TYR A 135 6.57 -2.63 4.18
CA TYR A 135 7.07 -1.62 5.12
C TYR A 135 5.92 -1.06 5.97
N CYS A 136 4.79 -0.72 5.35
CA CYS A 136 3.63 -0.20 6.08
C CYS A 136 3.09 -1.23 7.09
N ARG A 137 2.97 -2.49 6.69
CA ARG A 137 2.38 -3.56 7.52
C ARG A 137 3.34 -4.09 8.59
N ASP A 138 4.59 -4.37 8.22
CA ASP A 138 5.56 -5.08 9.07
C ASP A 138 6.40 -4.12 9.92
N TYR A 139 6.43 -2.83 9.59
CA TYR A 139 7.21 -1.81 10.30
C TYR A 139 6.34 -0.67 10.83
N VAL A 140 5.54 -0.01 9.98
CA VAL A 140 4.78 1.17 10.41
C VAL A 140 3.61 0.82 11.32
N LEU A 141 2.80 -0.19 10.99
CA LEU A 141 1.65 -0.60 11.78
C LEU A 141 2.04 -0.98 13.24
N PRO A 142 3.10 -1.77 13.48
CA PRO A 142 3.59 -2.01 14.85
C PRO A 142 3.92 -0.73 15.64
N LEU A 143 4.46 0.31 15.00
CA LEU A 143 4.73 1.58 15.68
C LEU A 143 3.44 2.27 16.13
N PHE A 144 2.41 2.26 15.28
CA PHE A 144 1.09 2.76 15.67
C PHE A 144 0.44 1.91 16.77
N SER A 145 0.50 0.58 16.68
CA SER A 145 0.02 -0.31 17.75
C SER A 145 0.72 -0.04 19.09
N HIS A 146 2.03 0.27 19.06
CA HIS A 146 2.78 0.66 20.26
C HIS A 146 2.32 1.99 20.82
N HIS A 147 2.04 2.98 19.96
CA HIS A 147 1.44 4.24 20.40
C HIS A 147 0.05 4.05 21.02
N LEU A 148 -0.73 3.08 20.54
CA LEU A 148 -2.04 2.72 21.12
C LEU A 148 -1.94 1.88 22.41
N GLY A 149 -0.74 1.49 22.84
CA GLY A 149 -0.53 0.72 24.06
C GLY A 149 -0.82 -0.78 23.93
N GLU A 150 -0.80 -1.34 22.72
CA GLU A 150 -1.03 -2.77 22.50
C GLU A 150 0.11 -3.66 23.03
N TYR A 151 1.26 -3.07 23.39
CA TYR A 151 2.47 -3.75 23.85
C TYR A 151 2.70 -3.65 25.37
N ALA A 152 1.63 -3.62 26.17
CA ALA A 152 1.77 -3.62 27.62
C ALA A 152 2.67 -4.79 28.12
N PRO A 153 3.54 -4.56 29.12
CA PRO A 153 3.59 -3.41 30.02
C PRO A 153 4.46 -2.23 29.55
N ASP A 154 5.00 -2.26 28.33
CA ASP A 154 5.87 -1.19 27.84
C ASP A 154 5.09 0.14 27.70
N GLU A 155 5.75 1.25 28.04
CA GLU A 155 5.14 2.58 27.94
C GLU A 155 4.86 2.94 26.47
N PRO A 156 3.62 3.34 26.10
CA PRO A 156 3.28 3.67 24.73
C PRO A 156 4.21 4.74 24.13
N LEU A 157 4.63 4.54 22.88
CA LEU A 157 5.40 5.55 22.17
C LEU A 157 4.58 6.83 21.98
N SER A 158 5.23 7.99 22.06
CA SER A 158 4.58 9.24 21.68
C SER A 158 4.31 9.26 20.17
N GLN A 159 3.24 9.95 19.76
CA GLN A 159 2.92 10.09 18.33
C GLN A 159 4.09 10.72 17.56
N GLU A 160 4.76 11.72 18.15
CA GLU A 160 5.93 12.36 17.55
C GLU A 160 7.08 11.37 17.32
N ALA A 161 7.36 10.48 18.27
CA ALA A 161 8.37 9.44 18.12
C ALA A 161 8.02 8.48 16.98
N VAL A 162 6.76 8.01 16.90
CA VAL A 162 6.28 7.17 15.80
C VAL A 162 6.47 7.87 14.46
N LEU A 163 5.99 9.11 14.33
CA LEU A 163 6.08 9.87 13.09
C LEU A 163 7.52 10.21 12.70
N GLY A 164 8.42 10.40 13.67
CA GLY A 164 9.85 10.60 13.44
C GLY A 164 10.54 9.35 12.88
N MET A 165 10.08 8.16 13.26
CA MET A 165 10.58 6.89 12.73
C MET A 165 10.02 6.55 11.33
N ILE A 166 8.89 7.11 10.93
CA ILE A 166 8.33 6.97 9.57
C ILE A 166 8.98 8.02 8.67
N CYS A 167 10.11 7.65 8.06
CA CYS A 167 10.89 8.56 7.22
C CYS A 167 11.68 7.79 6.15
N ARG A 168 12.22 8.52 5.18
CA ARG A 168 12.97 7.93 4.05
C ARG A 168 14.15 7.04 4.48
N PRO A 169 14.99 7.42 5.47
CA PRO A 169 16.09 6.56 5.92
C PRO A 169 15.61 5.21 6.44
N THR A 170 14.56 5.16 7.27
CA THR A 170 14.07 3.88 7.83
C THR A 170 13.45 3.00 6.75
N PHE A 171 12.73 3.59 5.78
CA PHE A 171 12.29 2.84 4.60
C PHE A 171 13.46 2.28 3.79
N SER A 172 14.54 3.06 3.60
CA SER A 172 15.71 2.62 2.85
C SER A 172 16.41 1.44 3.54
N ILE A 173 16.57 1.51 4.87
CA ILE A 173 17.09 0.40 5.68
C ILE A 173 16.22 -0.84 5.50
N PHE A 174 14.89 -0.72 5.67
CA PHE A 174 13.97 -1.82 5.44
C PHE A 174 14.11 -2.43 4.03
N PHE A 175 14.19 -1.57 3.01
CA PHE A 175 14.27 -2.01 1.63
C PHE A 175 15.53 -2.84 1.38
N TYR A 176 16.71 -2.30 1.70
CA TYR A 176 17.98 -2.94 1.37
C TYR A 176 18.34 -4.10 2.31
N GLU A 177 18.09 -3.96 3.62
CA GLU A 177 18.55 -4.95 4.60
C GLU A 177 17.54 -6.08 4.83
N ARG A 178 16.24 -5.85 4.57
CA ARG A 178 15.21 -6.84 4.90
C ARG A 178 14.45 -7.33 3.67
N PHE A 179 13.98 -6.41 2.84
CA PHE A 179 13.14 -6.77 1.70
C PHE A 179 13.96 -7.39 0.57
N GLU A 180 15.07 -6.77 0.16
CA GLU A 180 15.91 -7.30 -0.92
C GLU A 180 16.50 -8.68 -0.58
N GLU A 181 16.92 -8.89 0.67
CA GLU A 181 17.45 -10.16 1.14
C GLU A 181 16.42 -11.29 1.06
N ASP A 182 15.18 -11.02 1.50
CA ASP A 182 14.08 -11.99 1.44
C ASP A 182 13.66 -12.29 -0.01
N VAL A 183 13.60 -11.28 -0.87
CA VAL A 183 13.37 -11.49 -2.31
C VAL A 183 14.46 -12.40 -2.91
N ARG A 184 15.73 -12.18 -2.54
CA ARG A 184 16.84 -13.02 -2.97
C ARG A 184 16.71 -14.45 -2.45
N ALA A 185 16.36 -14.63 -1.18
CA ALA A 185 16.16 -15.95 -0.56
C ALA A 185 15.05 -16.76 -1.24
N ARG A 186 14.02 -16.09 -1.77
CA ARG A 186 12.93 -16.71 -2.56
C ARG A 186 13.31 -17.03 -4.01
N GLY A 187 14.57 -16.80 -4.41
CA GLY A 187 15.03 -16.99 -5.78
C GLY A 187 14.66 -15.85 -6.75
N GLY A 188 14.25 -14.69 -6.23
CA GLY A 188 13.98 -13.50 -7.04
C GLY A 188 15.25 -12.91 -7.64
N GLY A 189 15.28 -12.75 -8.97
CA GLY A 189 16.44 -12.21 -9.69
C GLY A 189 16.66 -10.71 -9.47
N TYR A 190 17.93 -10.32 -9.28
CA TYR A 190 18.42 -8.94 -9.05
C TYR A 190 17.98 -7.91 -10.12
N VAL A 191 17.64 -8.36 -11.33
CA VAL A 191 17.30 -7.51 -12.50
C VAL A 191 16.00 -6.70 -12.28
N ALA A 192 15.20 -7.03 -11.25
CA ALA A 192 13.94 -6.36 -10.96
C ALA A 192 14.04 -5.15 -9.99
N LEU A 193 15.12 -5.03 -9.22
CA LEU A 193 15.28 -4.04 -8.15
C LEU A 193 15.88 -2.73 -8.68
N SER A 194 15.18 -2.06 -9.59
CA SER A 194 15.51 -0.66 -9.90
C SER A 194 15.16 0.21 -8.68
N PRO A 195 16.04 1.12 -8.21
CA PRO A 195 15.78 1.92 -7.01
C PRO A 195 14.45 2.67 -7.09
N LEU A 196 13.65 2.59 -6.03
CA LEU A 196 12.40 3.35 -5.87
C LEU A 196 12.63 4.88 -5.96
N TYR A 197 13.86 5.33 -5.71
CA TYR A 197 14.23 6.75 -5.74
C TYR A 197 15.08 7.14 -6.97
N GLY A 198 15.21 6.26 -7.98
CA GLY A 198 16.05 6.52 -9.16
C GLY A 198 15.58 7.75 -9.96
N ALA A 199 16.55 8.56 -10.40
CA ALA A 199 16.37 9.79 -11.19
C ALA A 199 15.73 9.53 -12.56
#